data_AF-A0AA88XJU9-F1
#
_entry.id   AF-A0AA88XJU9-F1
#
_cell.length_a   1.000
_cell.length_b   1.000
_cell.length_c   1.000
_cell.angle_alpha   90.00
_cell.angle_beta   90.00
_cell.angle_gamma   90.00
#
_symmetry.space_group_name_H-M   'P 1'
#
loop_
_entity.id
_entity.type
_entity.pdbx_description
1 polymer ?
#
loop_
_entity_poly.entity_id
_entity_poly.type
_entity_poly.pdbx_seq_one_letter_code
_entity_poly.pdbx_strand_id
1 'polypeptide(L)'
;MQRSQGPSREYNLQNRQRVNPPPLNGSPSQPHQSQNNKPLRFRIINNTYRSVSDRMIVNPNTEESFEQLLANMGEVVSIVDGPPTAMFLAKQPYSEVK
;
A
#
# COMPACT_ATOMS: atom_id res chain seq x y z
N MET A 1 -34.70 -27.87 -24.42
CA MET A 1 -33.97 -27.61 -23.16
C MET A 1 -33.94 -26.09 -22.93
N GLN A 2 -34.71 -25.60 -21.96
CA GLN A 2 -34.69 -24.19 -21.55
C GLN A 2 -33.49 -23.94 -20.64
N ARG A 3 -32.73 -22.88 -20.91
CA ARG A 3 -31.79 -22.27 -19.95
C ARG A 3 -32.00 -20.76 -19.96
N SER A 4 -32.74 -20.30 -18.96
CA SER A 4 -32.83 -18.93 -18.49
C SER A 4 -31.55 -18.56 -17.73
N GLN A 5 -30.81 -17.53 -18.15
CA GLN A 5 -29.90 -16.77 -17.28
C GLN A 5 -29.97 -15.28 -17.65
N GLY A 6 -30.15 -14.45 -16.62
CA GLY A 6 -30.64 -13.08 -16.69
C GLY A 6 -29.64 -12.00 -17.12
N PRO A 7 -30.06 -10.72 -17.07
CA PRO A 7 -29.27 -9.60 -17.57
C PRO A 7 -28.14 -9.22 -16.61
N SER A 8 -26.94 -9.07 -17.16
CA SER A 8 -25.75 -8.52 -16.51
C SER A 8 -26.02 -7.10 -16.01
N ARG A 9 -25.95 -6.88 -14.70
CA ARG A 9 -25.94 -5.54 -14.07
C ARG A 9 -24.57 -4.90 -14.28
N GLU A 10 -24.47 -4.04 -15.28
CA GLU A 10 -23.41 -3.03 -15.39
C GLU A 10 -23.61 -1.97 -14.28
N TYR A 11 -22.72 -1.93 -13.30
CA TYR A 11 -22.64 -0.80 -12.35
C TYR A 11 -21.87 0.34 -13.00
N ASN A 12 -22.61 1.15 -13.78
CA ASN A 12 -22.14 2.41 -14.32
C ASN A 12 -22.30 3.50 -13.25
N LEU A 13 -21.27 3.70 -12.41
CA LEU A 13 -21.22 4.81 -11.44
C LEU A 13 -20.78 6.10 -12.14
N GLN A 14 -21.69 6.63 -12.94
CA GLN A 14 -21.66 7.99 -13.44
C GLN A 14 -22.40 8.87 -12.44
N ASN A 15 -21.67 9.54 -11.53
CA ASN A 15 -22.26 10.59 -10.71
C ASN A 15 -21.40 11.87 -10.70
N ARG A 16 -21.71 12.69 -11.70
CA ARG A 16 -21.96 14.14 -11.61
C ARG A 16 -20.92 15.03 -10.92
N GLN A 17 -20.19 15.74 -11.79
CA GLN A 17 -20.06 17.20 -11.79
C GLN A 17 -20.49 17.91 -10.49
N ARG A 18 -19.52 18.42 -9.74
CA ARG A 18 -19.68 19.69 -9.05
C ARG A 18 -18.58 20.65 -9.49
N VAL A 19 -19.07 21.78 -9.99
CA VAL A 19 -18.36 22.91 -10.57
C VAL A 19 -17.78 23.75 -9.43
N ASN A 20 -16.54 24.23 -9.59
CA ASN A 20 -15.78 25.03 -8.62
C ASN A 20 -16.41 26.41 -8.35
N PRO A 21 -16.04 27.05 -7.22
CA PRO A 21 -15.62 28.45 -7.25
C PRO A 21 -14.16 28.62 -6.80
N PRO A 22 -13.41 29.62 -7.31
CA PRO A 22 -12.04 29.86 -6.89
C PRO A 22 -12.00 30.59 -5.53
N PRO A 23 -11.05 30.31 -4.63
CA PRO A 23 -10.84 31.18 -3.49
C PRO A 23 -10.00 32.39 -3.90
N LEU A 24 -10.61 33.58 -3.77
CA LEU A 24 -9.93 34.87 -3.81
C LEU A 24 -9.03 35.00 -2.56
N ASN A 25 -7.74 35.24 -2.80
CA ASN A 25 -6.77 35.96 -1.96
C ASN A 25 -6.66 35.61 -0.46
N GLY A 26 -5.51 35.06 -0.03
CA GLY A 26 -5.08 35.14 1.37
C GLY A 26 -4.10 34.06 1.84
N SER A 27 -2.82 34.42 1.93
CA SER A 27 -1.74 33.78 2.70
C SER A 27 -1.07 32.54 2.11
N PRO A 28 0.29 32.48 2.06
CA PRO A 28 1.02 31.26 1.78
C PRO A 28 0.88 30.34 2.99
N SER A 29 -0.23 29.60 3.03
CA SER A 29 -0.43 28.52 3.97
C SER A 29 0.63 27.46 3.67
N GLN A 30 1.32 27.06 4.73
CA GLN A 30 2.22 25.92 4.84
C GLN A 30 1.86 24.80 3.87
N PRO A 31 2.83 24.06 3.31
CA PRO A 31 2.51 22.87 2.54
C PRO A 31 1.73 21.92 3.46
N HIS A 32 0.41 21.91 3.32
CA HIS A 32 -0.45 20.87 3.84
C HIS A 32 0.06 19.62 3.16
N GLN A 33 0.91 18.88 3.89
CA GLN A 33 1.24 17.51 3.57
C GLN A 33 -0.11 16.80 3.47
N SER A 34 -0.58 16.65 2.24
CA SER A 34 -1.70 15.77 1.96
C SER A 34 -1.19 14.42 2.38
N GLN A 35 -1.58 13.95 3.58
CA GLN A 35 -1.25 12.62 4.05
C GLN A 35 -1.57 11.68 2.89
N ASN A 36 -0.53 11.04 2.36
CA ASN A 36 -0.62 10.32 1.11
C ASN A 36 -1.36 9.02 1.41
N ASN A 37 -2.70 9.08 1.47
CA ASN A 37 -3.61 7.99 1.85
C ASN A 37 -3.68 6.88 0.79
N LYS A 38 -2.72 6.85 -0.13
CA LYS A 38 -2.64 5.82 -1.17
C LYS A 38 -1.99 4.58 -0.55
N PRO A 39 -2.56 3.38 -0.78
CA PRO A 39 -1.90 2.14 -0.40
C PRO A 39 -0.48 2.09 -0.96
N LEU A 40 0.47 1.73 -0.11
CA LEU A 40 1.87 1.60 -0.47
C LEU A 40 2.14 0.17 -0.92
N ARG A 41 2.90 0.00 -2.00
CA ARG A 41 3.22 -1.33 -2.55
C ARG A 41 4.72 -1.56 -2.47
N PHE A 42 5.11 -2.68 -1.85
CA PHE A 42 6.50 -3.07 -1.66
C PHE A 42 6.77 -4.43 -2.28
N ARG A 43 8.02 -4.67 -2.67
CA ARG A 43 8.53 -6.02 -2.92
C ARG A 43 9.45 -6.37 -1.75
N ILE A 44 9.11 -7.44 -1.06
CA ILE A 44 9.85 -7.98 0.07
C ILE A 44 10.73 -9.10 -0.47
N ILE A 45 11.99 -9.14 -0.06
CA ILE A 45 12.97 -10.14 -0.51
C ILE A 45 13.54 -10.80 0.74
N ASN A 46 13.49 -12.13 0.79
CA ASN A 46 14.12 -12.88 1.86
C ASN A 46 15.66 -12.77 1.73
N ASN A 47 16.34 -12.38 2.81
CA ASN A 47 17.79 -12.19 2.80
C ASN A 47 18.56 -13.52 2.72
N THR A 48 18.04 -14.59 3.33
CA THR A 48 18.63 -15.94 3.32
C THR A 48 18.38 -16.61 1.97
N TYR A 49 17.15 -16.54 1.47
CA TYR A 49 16.73 -17.15 0.22
C TYR A 49 16.29 -16.10 -0.79
N ARG A 50 17.23 -15.43 -1.47
CA ARG A 50 16.92 -14.30 -2.37
C ARG A 50 16.01 -14.62 -3.55
N SER A 51 15.83 -15.90 -3.89
CA SER A 51 14.82 -16.37 -4.84
C SER A 51 13.38 -16.25 -4.31
N VAL A 52 13.21 -16.24 -2.99
CA VAL A 52 11.94 -16.05 -2.30
C VAL A 52 11.70 -14.56 -2.13
N SER A 53 10.74 -14.04 -2.88
CA SER A 53 10.31 -12.66 -2.81
C SER A 53 8.84 -12.55 -3.17
N ASP A 54 8.12 -11.64 -2.52
CA ASP A 54 6.72 -11.40 -2.82
C ASP A 54 6.38 -9.90 -2.73
N ARG A 55 5.16 -9.54 -3.12
CA ARG A 55 4.65 -8.17 -3.10
C ARG A 55 3.62 -8.02 -1.99
N MET A 56 3.81 -6.99 -1.16
CA MET A 56 2.87 -6.62 -0.10
C MET A 56 2.27 -5.23 -0.39
N ILE A 57 1.00 -5.05 -0.02
CA ILE A 57 0.32 -3.76 -0.04
C ILE A 57 0.02 -3.37 1.40
N VAL A 58 0.47 -2.19 1.81
CA VAL A 58 0.27 -1.64 3.14
C VAL A 58 -0.68 -0.45 3.03
N ASN A 59 -1.72 -0.45 3.85
CA ASN A 59 -2.60 0.70 3.98
C ASN A 59 -2.00 1.64 5.03
N PRO A 60 -1.61 2.88 4.71
CA PRO A 60 -1.04 3.79 5.71
C PRO A 60 -2.04 4.20 6.81
N ASN A 61 -3.34 3.90 6.65
CA ASN A 61 -4.38 4.22 7.62
C ASN A 61 -4.65 3.08 8.62
N THR A 62 -3.98 1.93 8.51
CA THR A 62 -4.09 0.87 9.52
C THR A 62 -3.14 1.18 10.67
N GLU A 63 -3.67 1.20 11.90
CA GLU A 63 -2.85 1.25 13.11
C GLU A 63 -2.18 -0.11 13.31
N GLU A 64 -0.94 -0.22 12.85
CA GLU A 64 -0.08 -1.40 13.00
C GLU A 64 1.30 -0.93 13.48
N SER A 65 1.91 -1.65 14.42
CA SER A 65 3.27 -1.34 14.84
C SER A 65 4.28 -1.75 13.77
N PHE A 66 5.45 -1.12 13.74
CA PHE A 66 6.49 -1.49 12.78
C PHE A 66 6.94 -2.95 12.95
N GLU A 67 7.00 -3.43 14.18
CA GLU A 67 7.34 -4.82 14.52
C GLU A 67 6.30 -5.83 14.04
N GLN A 68 5.01 -5.48 14.13
CA GLN A 68 3.92 -6.29 13.58
C GLN A 68 4.00 -6.36 12.05
N LEU A 69 4.27 -5.21 11.42
CA LEU A 69 4.47 -5.14 9.98
C LEU A 69 5.66 -6.02 9.56
N LEU A 70 6.78 -5.95 10.28
CA LEU A 70 7.95 -6.81 10.04
C LEU A 70 7.63 -8.30 10.17
N ALA A 71 6.89 -8.69 11.21
CA ALA A 71 6.45 -10.08 11.39
C ALA A 71 5.59 -10.55 10.21
N ASN A 72 4.61 -9.76 9.81
CA ASN A 72 3.75 -10.03 8.65
C ASN A 72 4.56 -10.16 7.35
N MET A 73 5.55 -9.29 7.15
CA MET A 73 6.47 -9.39 6.01
C MET A 73 7.29 -10.69 6.06
N GLY A 74 7.73 -11.12 7.23
CA GLY A 74 8.46 -12.36 7.43
C GLY A 74 7.65 -13.60 7.07
N GLU A 75 6.37 -13.63 7.43
CA GLU A 75 5.45 -14.70 7.03
C GLU A 75 5.29 -14.78 5.51
N VAL A 76 5.10 -13.63 4.85
CA VAL A 76 4.94 -13.52 3.39
C VAL A 76 6.14 -14.10 2.63
N VAL A 77 7.36 -13.89 3.12
CA VAL A 77 8.58 -14.44 2.50
C VAL A 77 9.16 -15.66 3.21
N SER A 78 8.33 -16.34 4.04
CA SER A 78 8.64 -17.61 4.71
C SER A 78 9.97 -17.61 5.46
N ILE A 79 10.21 -16.59 6.29
CA ILE A 79 11.36 -16.58 7.21
C ILE A 79 11.09 -17.57 8.35
N VAL A 80 12.01 -18.51 8.55
CA VAL A 80 11.86 -19.63 9.51
C VAL A 80 12.68 -19.45 10.79
N ASP A 81 13.65 -18.53 10.80
CA ASP A 81 14.60 -18.33 11.89
C ASP A 81 14.12 -17.30 12.94
N GLY A 82 12.81 -16.99 12.95
CA GLY A 82 12.19 -15.99 13.81
C GLY A 82 11.69 -14.74 13.06
N PRO A 83 10.99 -13.83 13.74
CA PRO A 83 10.45 -12.64 13.11
C PRO A 83 11.59 -11.70 12.64
N PRO A 84 11.43 -11.03 11.48
CA PRO A 84 12.38 -10.02 11.05
C PRO A 84 12.49 -8.88 12.07
N THR A 85 13.71 -8.41 12.30
CA THR A 85 13.98 -7.30 13.23
C THR A 85 14.28 -5.98 12.53
N ALA A 86 14.62 -6.02 11.24
CA ALA A 86 14.96 -4.84 10.44
C ALA A 86 14.70 -5.09 8.95
N MET A 87 14.57 -3.99 8.21
CA MET A 87 14.47 -3.98 6.75
C MET A 87 15.58 -3.14 6.14
N PHE A 88 16.05 -3.55 4.96
CA PHE A 88 17.04 -2.80 4.19
C PHE A 88 16.54 -2.58 2.76
N LEU A 89 16.95 -1.46 2.16
CA LEU A 89 16.71 -1.23 0.74
C LEU A 89 17.35 -2.32 -0.12
N ALA A 90 16.68 -2.71 -1.20
CA ALA A 90 17.18 -3.74 -2.11
C ALA A 90 18.33 -3.27 -3.03
N LYS A 91 18.61 -1.96 -3.07
CA LYS A 91 19.65 -1.35 -3.93
C LYS A 91 20.75 -0.72 -3.08
N GLN A 92 21.95 -0.67 -3.64
CA GLN A 92 23.07 0.03 -3.01
C GLN A 92 22.87 1.56 -3.07
N PRO A 93 23.34 2.31 -2.06
CA PRO A 93 23.85 1.81 -0.78
C PRO A 93 22.71 1.20 0.04
N TYR A 94 22.91 -0.01 0.56
CA TYR A 94 21.90 -0.69 1.38
C TYR A 94 21.71 0.12 2.66
N SER A 95 20.53 0.71 2.84
CA SER A 95 20.18 1.49 4.03
C SER A 95 19.02 0.83 4.76
N GLU A 96 19.08 0.88 6.08
CA GLU A 96 18.01 0.42 6.95
C GLU A 96 16.76 1.32 6.78
N VAL A 97 15.58 0.70 6.78
CA VAL A 97 14.29 1.38 6.81
C VAL A 97 13.91 1.63 8.27
N LYS A 98 13.65 2.89 8.63
CA LYS A 98 13.26 3.35 9.97
C LYS A 98 11.89 4.00 9.94
#